data_AF-A0A1F3TYJ5-F1
#
_entry.id   AF-A0A1F3TYJ5-F1
#
_cell.length_a   1.000
_cell.length_b   1.000
_cell.length_c   1.000
_cell.angle_alpha   90.00
_cell.angle_beta   90.00
_cell.angle_gamma   90.00
#
_symmetry.space_group_name_H-M   'P 1'
#
loop_
_entity.id
_entity.type
_entity.pdbx_description
1 polymer ?
#
loop_
_entity_poly.entity_id
_entity_poly.type
_entity_poly.pdbx_seq_one_letter_code
_entity_poly.pdbx_strand_id
1 'polypeptide(L)'
;MKYTSKIMKAGGVLFLAGFMMGNTQCELAPDRQLKKNIRLIQLNASTFLDNSGFSFSEVARSQFSGVIFEKNDFFERSIYPTLDQLNGRSDQQFFGVQKTAVDSKTVSQLKTWFPTMKSQEILLNRESSCFMTRPQHFVIGKINSIEAYGGGELQFGFNQSVVQVPISAHIKIDRMRMDLSFHGLDPWTQQVSASVNSEAIKNDYKIGFGVDLGVFHIGPEFYRVTGMAETVLKALKNGTTDLAKKLLGMPRQEWSTRIIYSRDNYVAILGGAELGLKKGDKLKVFNEVHTWIGEPCGESSVLAGSMIVSDVKEPWIIEIEDAGNLMSHAKVLNIKEDESISTGALVQLHQFVAETPSEKPVTK
;
A
#
# COMPACT_ATOMS: atom_id res chain seq x y z
N MET A 1 88.44 13.61 -13.05
CA MET A 1 88.56 13.33 -11.60
C MET A 1 87.13 13.26 -11.05
N LYS A 2 86.61 12.08 -10.65
CA LYS A 2 86.66 11.54 -9.27
C LYS A 2 86.05 12.56 -8.27
N TYR A 3 84.97 12.35 -7.50
CA TYR A 3 84.40 11.13 -6.88
C TYR A 3 83.01 11.46 -6.25
N THR A 4 82.01 10.54 -6.36
CA THR A 4 80.97 10.13 -5.35
C THR A 4 80.04 11.13 -4.62
N SER A 5 78.80 10.83 -4.17
CA SER A 5 77.96 9.61 -4.17
C SER A 5 76.53 9.91 -3.66
N LYS A 6 75.55 9.17 -4.23
CA LYS A 6 74.48 8.38 -3.57
C LYS A 6 73.31 9.01 -2.78
N ILE A 7 72.12 8.49 -3.14
CA ILE A 7 70.89 8.21 -2.34
C ILE A 7 69.97 9.45 -2.17
N MET A 8 68.68 9.45 -2.51
CA MET A 8 67.63 8.43 -2.37
C MET A 8 66.48 8.66 -3.38
N LYS A 9 65.86 7.55 -3.82
CA LYS A 9 64.59 7.50 -4.57
C LYS A 9 63.39 7.73 -3.64
N ALA A 10 62.26 8.07 -4.28
CA ALA A 10 60.86 7.86 -3.88
C ALA A 10 60.07 9.13 -3.50
N GLY A 11 58.94 9.31 -4.19
CA GLY A 11 57.93 10.33 -3.85
C GLY A 11 57.31 11.06 -5.05
N GLY A 12 57.10 10.38 -6.17
CA GLY A 12 56.30 10.93 -7.26
C GLY A 12 54.80 10.82 -6.98
N VAL A 13 54.06 11.82 -7.48
CA VAL A 13 52.60 11.90 -7.60
C VAL A 13 51.83 12.35 -6.35
N LEU A 14 51.78 13.67 -6.18
CA LEU A 14 50.65 14.38 -5.58
C LEU A 14 50.62 15.74 -6.26
N PHE A 15 49.74 15.94 -7.24
CA PHE A 15 49.21 17.23 -7.71
C PHE A 15 48.61 17.01 -9.10
N LEU A 16 47.32 16.59 -9.16
CA LEU A 16 46.39 16.83 -10.28
C LEU A 16 44.99 16.20 -10.03
N ALA A 17 44.48 16.23 -8.78
CA ALA A 17 43.13 15.79 -8.45
C ALA A 17 42.34 16.84 -7.67
N GLY A 18 42.59 18.13 -7.93
CA GLY A 18 42.01 19.25 -7.18
C GLY A 18 41.02 20.13 -7.94
N PHE A 19 40.69 19.85 -9.21
CA PHE A 19 39.91 20.78 -10.04
C PHE A 19 38.73 20.14 -10.80
N MET A 20 38.13 19.08 -10.26
CA MET A 20 36.86 18.53 -10.75
C MET A 20 35.86 18.32 -9.60
N MET A 21 35.73 19.28 -8.69
CA MET A 21 34.58 19.39 -7.79
C MET A 21 33.68 20.54 -8.26
N GLY A 22 33.10 20.34 -9.44
CA GLY A 22 32.02 21.17 -9.97
C GLY A 22 30.70 20.70 -9.38
N ASN A 23 30.27 21.38 -8.33
CA ASN A 23 28.89 21.70 -7.97
C ASN A 23 27.79 20.71 -8.44
N THR A 24 27.82 19.49 -7.92
CA THR A 24 26.58 18.73 -7.69
C THR A 24 26.24 18.95 -6.23
N GLN A 25 25.47 20.02 -5.96
CA GLN A 25 24.63 20.00 -4.78
C GLN A 25 23.78 18.74 -4.94
N CYS A 26 24.02 17.73 -4.12
CA CYS A 26 23.05 16.68 -3.89
C CYS A 26 21.77 17.38 -3.45
N GLU A 27 20.85 17.60 -4.38
CA GLU A 27 19.46 17.80 -4.01
C GLU A 27 19.13 16.61 -3.13
N LEU A 28 18.89 16.89 -1.84
CA LEU A 28 18.29 15.94 -0.92
C LEU A 28 17.00 15.49 -1.61
N ALA A 29 17.03 14.30 -2.22
CA ALA A 29 15.83 13.65 -2.69
C ALA A 29 14.89 13.67 -1.48
N PRO A 30 13.68 14.25 -1.60
CA PRO A 30 12.83 14.42 -0.45
C PRO A 30 12.58 13.04 0.17
N ASP A 31 12.71 12.94 1.50
CA ASP A 31 12.43 11.74 2.31
C ASP A 31 10.93 11.35 2.30
N ARG A 32 10.18 11.92 1.36
CA ARG A 32 8.76 11.68 1.15
C ARG A 32 8.59 10.43 0.30
N GLN A 33 7.70 9.54 0.73
CA GLN A 33 7.24 8.41 -0.06
C GLN A 33 5.73 8.50 -0.24
N LEU A 34 5.23 8.03 -1.39
CA LEU A 34 3.80 7.92 -1.64
C LEU A 34 3.27 6.64 -0.99
N LYS A 35 2.08 6.72 -0.39
CA LYS A 35 1.46 5.56 0.24
C LYS A 35 1.05 4.54 -0.81
N LYS A 36 1.25 3.26 -0.51
CA LYS A 36 0.74 2.18 -1.36
C LYS A 36 -0.72 1.88 -1.05
N ASN A 37 -1.53 1.74 -2.10
CA ASN A 37 -2.91 1.31 -1.97
C ASN A 37 -2.98 -0.20 -1.74
N ILE A 38 -3.45 -0.63 -0.57
CA ILE A 38 -3.56 -2.03 -0.19
C ILE A 38 -4.98 -2.40 0.22
N ARG A 39 -5.31 -3.69 0.15
CA ARG A 39 -6.57 -4.22 0.68
C ARG A 39 -6.34 -5.51 1.44
N LEU A 40 -6.80 -5.59 2.68
CA LEU A 40 -6.79 -6.85 3.44
C LEU A 40 -7.92 -7.75 2.94
N ILE A 41 -7.57 -8.85 2.30
CA ILE A 41 -8.56 -9.85 1.87
C ILE A 41 -8.96 -10.73 3.06
N GLN A 42 -7.98 -11.17 3.83
CA GLN A 42 -8.18 -12.19 4.85
C GLN A 42 -7.20 -12.03 6.01
N LEU A 43 -7.67 -12.31 7.22
CA LEU A 43 -6.83 -12.49 8.39
C LEU A 43 -7.40 -13.67 9.19
N ASN A 44 -6.74 -14.82 9.11
CA ASN A 44 -7.22 -16.04 9.75
C ASN A 44 -6.52 -16.31 11.08
N ALA A 45 -7.29 -16.79 12.04
CA ALA A 45 -6.82 -17.42 13.26
C ALA A 45 -6.99 -18.95 13.18
N SER A 46 -6.51 -19.65 14.21
CA SER A 46 -6.85 -21.06 14.42
C SER A 46 -8.35 -21.22 14.68
N THR A 47 -8.93 -22.34 14.23
CA THR A 47 -10.31 -22.73 14.56
C THR A 47 -10.52 -22.94 16.07
N PHE A 48 -9.45 -23.04 16.86
CA PHE A 48 -9.52 -22.98 18.32
C PHE A 48 -10.00 -21.60 18.82
N LEU A 49 -9.64 -20.52 18.12
CA LEU A 49 -10.01 -19.15 18.49
C LEU A 49 -11.31 -18.70 17.84
N ASP A 50 -11.63 -19.22 16.65
CA ASP A 50 -12.89 -18.95 15.97
C ASP A 50 -13.96 -19.97 16.40
N ASN A 51 -15.00 -19.50 17.10
CA ASN A 51 -16.11 -20.33 17.56
C ASN A 51 -17.48 -19.68 17.25
N SER A 52 -18.58 -20.39 17.47
CA SER A 52 -19.93 -19.94 17.13
C SER A 52 -20.40 -18.68 17.87
N GLY A 53 -19.75 -18.31 18.99
CA GLY A 53 -20.07 -17.11 19.78
C GLY A 53 -19.05 -15.97 19.63
N PHE A 54 -17.92 -16.20 18.97
CA PHE A 54 -16.84 -15.23 18.81
C PHE A 54 -15.95 -15.60 17.62
N SER A 55 -15.88 -14.72 16.62
CA SER A 55 -14.87 -14.83 15.55
C SER A 55 -13.68 -13.96 15.88
N PHE A 56 -12.60 -14.59 16.34
CA PHE A 56 -11.32 -13.93 16.56
C PHE A 56 -10.79 -13.34 15.24
N SER A 57 -10.89 -14.08 14.15
CA SER A 57 -10.46 -13.66 12.82
C SER A 57 -11.14 -12.36 12.41
N GLU A 58 -12.45 -12.25 12.60
CA GLU A 58 -13.21 -11.05 12.27
C GLU A 58 -12.83 -9.86 13.15
N VAL A 59 -12.70 -10.07 14.46
CA VAL A 59 -12.30 -9.01 15.40
C VAL A 59 -10.89 -8.51 15.09
N ALA A 60 -9.94 -9.42 14.85
CA ALA A 60 -8.58 -9.03 14.48
C ALA A 60 -8.56 -8.28 13.13
N ARG A 61 -9.35 -8.74 12.15
CA ARG A 61 -9.49 -8.07 10.84
C ARG A 61 -10.03 -6.66 10.98
N SER A 62 -11.03 -6.45 11.84
CA SER A 62 -11.63 -5.13 12.08
C SER A 62 -10.62 -4.10 12.63
N GLN A 63 -9.62 -4.55 13.39
CA GLN A 63 -8.58 -3.67 13.94
C GLN A 63 -7.53 -3.26 12.89
N PHE A 64 -7.40 -4.02 11.80
CA PHE A 64 -6.37 -3.77 10.79
C PHE A 64 -6.57 -2.43 10.06
N SER A 65 -7.82 -2.05 9.73
CA SER A 65 -8.07 -0.75 9.09
C SER A 65 -7.61 0.41 9.98
N GLY A 66 -7.82 0.32 11.30
CA GLY A 66 -7.29 1.30 12.26
C GLY A 66 -5.76 1.39 12.24
N VAL A 67 -5.07 0.25 12.12
CA VAL A 67 -3.60 0.20 12.00
C VAL A 67 -3.11 0.89 10.73
N ILE A 68 -3.79 0.70 9.59
CA ILE A 68 -3.44 1.38 8.33
C ILE A 68 -3.59 2.89 8.46
N PHE A 69 -4.68 3.38 9.08
CA PHE A 69 -4.89 4.81 9.22
C PHE A 69 -3.84 5.49 10.12
N GLU A 70 -3.33 4.79 11.13
CA GLU A 70 -2.26 5.30 11.98
C GLU A 70 -0.88 5.31 11.29
N LYS A 71 -0.60 4.28 10.48
CA LYS A 71 0.70 4.08 9.81
C LYS A 71 0.62 4.69 8.42
N ASN A 72 1.16 5.90 8.28
CA ASN A 72 1.11 6.74 7.08
C ASN A 72 1.80 6.15 5.81
N ASP A 73 2.10 4.84 5.79
CA ASP A 73 2.77 4.09 4.73
C ASP A 73 1.78 3.49 3.71
N PHE A 74 0.57 3.19 4.16
CA PHE A 74 -0.46 2.52 3.39
C PHE A 74 -1.76 3.31 3.37
N PHE A 75 -2.58 3.00 2.37
CA PHE A 75 -3.94 3.52 2.25
C PHE A 75 -4.85 2.37 1.82
N GLU A 76 -6.01 2.24 2.46
CA GLU A 76 -7.06 1.32 2.02
C GLU A 76 -8.21 2.15 1.48
N ARG A 77 -8.45 2.07 0.16
CA ARG A 77 -9.60 2.76 -0.43
C ARG A 77 -10.88 2.00 -0.07
N SER A 78 -11.76 2.63 0.71
CA SER A 78 -12.98 2.01 1.25
C SER A 78 -14.06 1.72 0.21
N ILE A 79 -13.87 2.15 -1.04
CA ILE A 79 -14.87 2.02 -2.11
C ILE A 79 -14.16 1.50 -3.35
N TYR A 80 -14.09 0.17 -3.46
CA TYR A 80 -13.92 -0.47 -4.74
C TYR A 80 -15.33 -0.82 -5.23
N PRO A 81 -15.80 -0.25 -6.35
CA PRO A 81 -17.02 -0.70 -7.02
C PRO A 81 -17.02 -2.22 -7.08
N THR A 82 -18.08 -2.84 -6.57
CA THR A 82 -18.29 -4.29 -6.71
C THR A 82 -18.66 -4.60 -8.17
N LEU A 83 -18.39 -5.83 -8.62
CA LEU A 83 -18.75 -6.25 -9.98
C LEU A 83 -20.26 -6.03 -10.23
N ASP A 84 -21.11 -6.24 -9.23
CA ASP A 84 -22.56 -6.00 -9.31
C ASP A 84 -22.90 -4.51 -9.51
N GLN A 85 -22.14 -3.61 -8.90
CA GLN A 85 -22.28 -2.17 -9.10
C GLN A 85 -21.79 -1.73 -10.50
N LEU A 86 -20.86 -2.48 -11.10
CA LEU A 86 -20.40 -2.28 -12.47
C LEU A 86 -21.38 -2.86 -13.51
N ASN A 87 -22.06 -3.96 -13.16
CA ASN A 87 -22.98 -4.68 -14.04
C ASN A 87 -24.41 -4.11 -14.03
N GLY A 88 -24.86 -3.56 -12.90
CA GLY A 88 -26.22 -3.03 -12.71
C GLY A 88 -26.54 -1.69 -13.38
N ARG A 89 -25.62 -1.10 -14.17
CA ARG A 89 -25.81 0.15 -14.93
C ARG A 89 -25.43 0.01 -16.41
N SER A 90 -25.57 -1.20 -16.95
CA SER A 90 -25.45 -1.45 -18.38
C SER A 90 -26.70 -0.94 -19.11
N ASP A 91 -26.67 0.32 -19.56
CA ASP A 91 -27.58 0.74 -20.63
C ASP A 91 -27.21 -0.07 -21.88
N GLN A 92 -28.11 -0.96 -22.31
CA GLN A 92 -27.95 -1.87 -23.46
C GLN A 92 -27.68 -1.18 -24.81
N GLN A 93 -27.61 0.14 -24.86
CA GLN A 93 -27.28 0.91 -26.06
C GLN A 93 -25.77 1.08 -26.32
N PHE A 94 -24.91 0.71 -25.37
CA PHE A 94 -23.45 0.80 -25.53
C PHE A 94 -22.78 -0.53 -25.23
N PHE A 95 -22.70 -1.41 -26.22
CA PHE A 95 -21.87 -2.62 -26.14
C PHE A 95 -20.41 -2.24 -25.86
N GLY A 96 -19.88 -2.61 -24.68
CA GLY A 96 -18.45 -2.51 -24.35
C GLY A 96 -18.04 -1.46 -23.30
N VAL A 97 -18.98 -0.69 -22.76
CA VAL A 97 -18.67 0.41 -21.83
C VAL A 97 -19.36 0.19 -20.48
N GLN A 98 -18.59 -0.01 -19.41
CA GLN A 98 -19.16 -0.04 -18.07
C GLN A 98 -19.25 1.39 -17.54
N LYS A 99 -20.47 1.86 -17.27
CA LYS A 99 -20.68 3.04 -16.43
C LYS A 99 -20.27 2.69 -15.00
N THR A 100 -18.98 2.75 -14.70
CA THR A 100 -18.59 2.80 -13.29
C THR A 100 -19.24 4.04 -12.71
N ALA A 101 -20.11 3.85 -11.72
CA ALA A 101 -20.68 4.95 -10.97
C ALA A 101 -19.55 5.63 -10.20
N VAL A 102 -18.88 6.57 -10.86
CA VAL A 102 -17.97 7.49 -10.20
C VAL A 102 -18.81 8.26 -9.19
N ASP A 103 -18.40 8.23 -7.91
CA ASP A 103 -19.16 8.85 -6.81
C ASP A 103 -19.55 10.30 -7.16
N SER A 104 -20.71 10.76 -6.70
CA SER A 104 -21.22 12.09 -7.06
C SER A 104 -20.26 13.21 -6.65
N LYS A 105 -19.46 13.00 -5.59
CA LYS A 105 -18.42 13.95 -5.17
C LYS A 105 -17.27 14.01 -6.19
N THR A 106 -16.85 12.85 -6.68
CA THR A 106 -15.81 12.72 -7.70
C THR A 106 -16.24 13.38 -9.02
N VAL A 107 -17.50 13.17 -9.45
CA VAL A 107 -18.06 13.86 -10.63
C VAL A 107 -18.14 15.38 -10.41
N SER A 108 -18.52 15.82 -9.21
CA SER A 108 -18.61 17.26 -8.90
C SER A 108 -17.23 17.92 -8.94
N GLN A 109 -16.20 17.28 -8.37
CA GLN A 109 -14.82 17.77 -8.42
C GLN A 109 -14.28 17.82 -9.85
N LEU A 110 -14.54 16.78 -10.67
CA LEU A 110 -14.15 16.77 -12.08
C LEU A 110 -14.82 17.90 -12.86
N LYS A 111 -16.09 18.21 -12.60
CA LYS A 111 -16.76 19.37 -13.22
C LYS A 111 -16.15 20.70 -12.82
N THR A 112 -15.55 20.81 -11.63
CA THR A 112 -14.82 22.02 -11.23
C THR A 112 -13.54 22.19 -12.04
N TRP A 113 -12.80 21.10 -12.27
CA TRP A 113 -11.57 21.14 -13.07
C TRP A 113 -11.81 21.17 -14.59
N PHE A 114 -12.91 20.55 -15.04
CA PHE A 114 -13.31 20.44 -16.44
C PHE A 114 -14.76 20.94 -16.62
N PRO A 115 -15.01 22.26 -16.65
CA PRO A 115 -16.37 22.81 -16.66
C PRO A 115 -17.20 22.45 -17.90
N THR A 116 -16.54 22.14 -19.02
CA THR A 116 -17.17 21.75 -20.28
C THR A 116 -17.46 20.25 -20.37
N MET A 117 -17.16 19.48 -19.32
CA MET A 117 -17.40 18.05 -19.25
C MET A 117 -18.89 17.74 -19.20
N LYS A 118 -19.38 16.94 -20.15
CA LYS A 118 -20.73 16.36 -20.08
C LYS A 118 -20.72 15.18 -19.11
N SER A 119 -21.79 15.01 -18.31
CA SER A 119 -21.89 13.91 -17.32
C SER A 119 -21.77 12.49 -17.91
N GLN A 120 -21.88 12.34 -19.23
CA GLN A 120 -21.72 11.10 -19.99
C GLN A 120 -20.31 10.90 -20.56
N GLU A 121 -19.35 11.80 -20.30
CA GLU A 121 -17.97 11.69 -20.83
C GLU A 121 -17.06 10.80 -19.96
N ILE A 122 -17.44 10.50 -18.71
CA ILE A 122 -16.73 9.49 -17.91
C ILE A 122 -17.31 8.12 -18.20
N LEU A 123 -16.96 7.61 -19.37
CA LEU A 123 -17.29 6.26 -19.80
C LEU A 123 -16.01 5.44 -19.70
N LEU A 124 -15.88 4.69 -18.60
CA LEU A 124 -14.80 3.72 -18.48
C LEU A 124 -15.15 2.51 -19.36
N ASN A 125 -14.24 2.12 -20.24
CA ASN A 125 -14.38 0.78 -20.83
C ASN A 125 -14.18 -0.26 -19.71
N ARG A 126 -14.67 -1.49 -19.95
CA ARG A 126 -14.63 -2.58 -18.95
C ARG A 126 -13.20 -2.81 -18.44
N GLU A 127 -12.20 -2.75 -19.30
CA GLU A 127 -10.78 -2.91 -18.93
C GLU A 127 -10.29 -1.83 -17.96
N SER A 128 -10.40 -0.55 -18.33
CA SER A 128 -9.97 0.59 -17.52
C SER A 128 -10.69 0.64 -16.17
N SER A 129 -11.95 0.22 -16.13
CA SER A 129 -12.70 0.12 -14.87
C SER A 129 -12.02 -0.82 -13.87
N CYS A 130 -11.37 -1.89 -14.33
CA CYS A 130 -10.76 -2.89 -13.45
C CYS A 130 -9.37 -2.49 -12.97
N PHE A 131 -8.62 -1.79 -13.82
CA PHE A 131 -7.35 -1.20 -13.41
C PHE A 131 -7.54 -0.11 -12.35
N MET A 132 -8.64 0.65 -12.41
CA MET A 132 -8.94 1.71 -11.44
C MET A 132 -9.46 1.18 -10.09
N THR A 133 -10.04 -0.01 -10.08
CA THR A 133 -10.73 -0.59 -8.93
C THR A 133 -9.95 -1.69 -8.22
N ARG A 134 -8.71 -1.96 -8.63
CA ARG A 134 -7.82 -2.88 -7.90
C ARG A 134 -6.79 -2.11 -7.07
N PRO A 135 -6.48 -2.56 -5.84
CA PRO A 135 -5.34 -2.05 -5.08
C PRO A 135 -4.03 -2.37 -5.78
N GLN A 136 -2.93 -1.76 -5.34
CA GLN A 136 -1.59 -2.16 -5.79
C GLN A 136 -1.17 -3.50 -5.19
N HIS A 137 -1.62 -3.83 -3.97
CA HIS A 137 -1.37 -5.12 -3.34
C HIS A 137 -2.60 -5.62 -2.58
N PHE A 138 -2.85 -6.93 -2.66
CA PHE A 138 -3.69 -7.59 -1.68
C PHE A 138 -2.86 -8.02 -0.49
N VAL A 139 -3.43 -7.98 0.70
CA VAL A 139 -2.80 -8.49 1.92
C VAL A 139 -3.60 -9.67 2.42
N ILE A 140 -2.91 -10.77 2.72
CA ILE A 140 -3.46 -11.89 3.48
C ILE A 140 -2.66 -12.07 4.75
N GLY A 141 -3.34 -12.31 5.85
CA GLY A 141 -2.76 -12.49 7.18
C GLY A 141 -3.12 -13.84 7.78
N LYS A 142 -2.21 -14.37 8.58
CA LYS A 142 -2.44 -15.56 9.39
C LYS A 142 -1.81 -15.39 10.77
N ILE A 143 -2.62 -15.63 11.80
CA ILE A 143 -2.16 -15.71 13.17
C ILE A 143 -1.65 -17.13 13.40
N ASN A 144 -0.33 -17.26 13.53
CA ASN A 144 0.34 -18.54 13.61
C ASN A 144 0.35 -19.10 15.03
N SER A 145 0.40 -18.22 16.02
CA SER A 145 0.36 -18.58 17.43
C SER A 145 -0.23 -17.44 18.26
N ILE A 146 -0.88 -17.80 19.36
CA ILE A 146 -1.18 -16.91 20.48
C ILE A 146 -0.94 -17.72 21.75
N GLU A 147 0.02 -17.28 22.55
CA GLU A 147 0.52 -17.99 23.73
C GLU A 147 0.48 -17.06 24.94
N ALA A 148 -0.18 -17.49 26.01
CA ALA A 148 -0.26 -16.75 27.26
C ALA A 148 0.42 -17.51 28.39
N TYR A 149 1.31 -16.83 29.09
CA TYR A 149 2.20 -17.38 30.10
C TYR A 149 1.92 -16.78 31.47
N GLY A 150 2.09 -17.59 32.51
CA GLY A 150 2.02 -17.21 33.93
C GLY A 150 3.15 -17.89 34.67
N GLY A 151 3.96 -17.14 35.42
CA GLY A 151 5.12 -17.68 36.14
C GLY A 151 6.19 -18.35 35.25
N GLY A 152 6.17 -18.10 33.94
CA GLY A 152 7.06 -18.74 32.96
C GLY A 152 6.47 -19.96 32.25
N GLU A 153 5.34 -20.49 32.73
CA GLU A 153 4.66 -21.65 32.13
C GLU A 153 3.55 -21.21 31.17
N LEU A 154 3.32 -21.98 30.10
CA LEU A 154 2.21 -21.75 29.17
C LEU A 154 0.89 -22.12 29.85
N GLN A 155 0.04 -21.11 30.06
CA GLN A 155 -1.24 -21.27 30.75
C GLN A 155 -2.36 -21.61 29.76
N PHE A 156 -2.36 -20.93 28.61
CA PHE A 156 -3.26 -21.23 27.50
C PHE A 156 -2.68 -20.70 26.19
N GLY A 157 -3.16 -21.24 25.08
CA GLY A 157 -2.81 -20.73 23.76
C GLY A 157 -2.82 -21.81 22.70
N PHE A 158 -2.44 -21.41 21.51
CA PHE A 158 -2.16 -22.34 20.43
C PHE A 158 -0.89 -21.92 19.71
N ASN A 159 -0.22 -22.92 19.14
CA ASN A 159 0.81 -22.73 18.13
C ASN A 159 0.62 -23.78 17.03
N GLN A 160 1.61 -23.93 16.14
CA GLN A 160 1.51 -24.87 15.00
C GLN A 160 1.40 -26.35 15.42
N SER A 161 1.76 -26.69 16.65
CA SER A 161 1.92 -28.08 17.10
C SER A 161 0.96 -28.47 18.23
N VAL A 162 0.50 -27.51 19.03
CA VAL A 162 -0.26 -27.78 20.26
C VAL A 162 -1.32 -26.71 20.49
N VAL A 163 -2.50 -27.15 20.96
CA VAL A 163 -3.52 -26.30 21.59
C VAL A 163 -3.49 -26.59 23.10
N GLN A 164 -3.19 -25.57 23.90
CA GLN A 164 -3.21 -25.63 25.36
C GLN A 164 -4.46 -24.93 25.88
N VAL A 165 -5.32 -25.69 26.54
CA VAL A 165 -6.53 -25.20 27.22
C VAL A 165 -6.22 -25.09 28.72
N PRO A 166 -6.64 -24.01 29.40
CA PRO A 166 -6.37 -23.89 30.82
C PRO A 166 -7.12 -24.95 31.63
N ILE A 167 -6.42 -25.56 32.58
CA ILE A 167 -6.94 -26.65 33.43
C ILE A 167 -7.32 -26.12 34.82
N SER A 168 -6.90 -24.90 35.18
CA SER A 168 -7.16 -24.29 36.49
C SER A 168 -8.32 -23.29 36.46
N ALA A 169 -9.08 -23.26 37.56
CA ALA A 169 -10.16 -22.29 37.75
C ALA A 169 -9.65 -20.85 37.94
N HIS A 170 -8.35 -20.65 38.19
CA HIS A 170 -7.71 -19.35 38.32
C HIS A 170 -6.45 -19.33 37.45
N ILE A 171 -6.48 -18.50 36.40
CA ILE A 171 -5.33 -18.30 35.52
C ILE A 171 -4.76 -16.92 35.80
N LYS A 172 -3.45 -16.87 36.05
CA LYS A 172 -2.70 -15.62 36.10
C LYS A 172 -1.89 -15.51 34.81
N ILE A 173 -2.15 -14.45 34.05
CA ILE A 173 -1.40 -14.14 32.83
C ILE A 173 -0.38 -13.06 33.21
N ASP A 174 0.90 -13.32 32.97
CA ASP A 174 2.01 -12.39 33.14
C ASP A 174 2.57 -11.89 31.81
N ARG A 175 2.48 -12.71 30.76
CA ARG A 175 3.00 -12.40 29.42
C ARG A 175 2.10 -13.02 28.35
N MET A 176 1.86 -12.28 27.29
CA MET A 176 1.28 -12.82 26.05
C MET A 176 2.25 -12.64 24.89
N ARG A 177 2.30 -13.65 24.02
CA ARG A 177 3.07 -13.67 22.80
C ARG A 177 2.16 -14.06 21.64
N MET A 178 2.35 -13.41 20.50
CA MET A 178 1.61 -13.70 19.28
C MET A 178 2.56 -13.64 18.10
N ASP A 179 2.49 -14.66 17.25
CA ASP A 179 3.18 -14.68 15.96
C ASP A 179 2.16 -14.48 14.84
N LEU A 180 2.41 -13.49 13.99
CA LEU A 180 1.58 -13.11 12.86
C LEU A 180 2.39 -13.15 11.58
N SER A 181 1.86 -13.74 10.52
CA SER A 181 2.42 -13.64 9.19
C SER A 181 1.53 -12.82 8.27
N PHE A 182 2.12 -11.93 7.47
CA PHE A 182 1.44 -11.27 6.37
C PHE A 182 2.13 -11.59 5.05
N HIS A 183 1.31 -11.76 4.01
CA HIS A 183 1.76 -11.81 2.63
C HIS A 183 1.12 -10.68 1.84
N GLY A 184 1.95 -9.89 1.15
CA GLY A 184 1.53 -8.97 0.11
C GLY A 184 1.52 -9.71 -1.22
N LEU A 185 0.38 -9.74 -1.89
CA LEU A 185 0.16 -10.41 -3.16
C LEU A 185 0.03 -9.38 -4.28
N ASP A 186 0.58 -9.71 -5.44
CA ASP A 186 0.31 -8.98 -6.67
C ASP A 186 -1.15 -9.25 -7.09
N PRO A 187 -1.95 -8.20 -7.35
CA PRO A 187 -3.39 -8.31 -7.59
C PRO A 187 -3.75 -8.97 -8.92
N TRP A 188 -2.77 -9.19 -9.81
CA TRP A 188 -2.97 -9.74 -11.14
C TRP A 188 -2.58 -11.21 -11.22
N THR A 189 -1.40 -11.51 -10.70
CA THR A 189 -0.81 -12.85 -10.73
C THR A 189 -1.12 -13.67 -9.48
N GLN A 190 -1.60 -13.03 -8.41
CA GLN A 190 -1.75 -13.60 -7.06
C GLN A 190 -0.44 -14.15 -6.46
N GLN A 191 0.71 -13.84 -7.08
CA GLN A 191 2.01 -14.24 -6.57
C GLN A 191 2.37 -13.43 -5.34
N VAL A 192 3.06 -14.07 -4.39
CA VAL A 192 3.55 -13.41 -3.18
C VAL A 192 4.67 -12.45 -3.56
N SER A 193 4.39 -11.14 -3.48
CA SER A 193 5.36 -10.07 -3.69
C SER A 193 6.22 -9.86 -2.43
N ALA A 194 5.60 -9.93 -1.25
CA ALA A 194 6.28 -9.79 0.03
C ALA A 194 5.72 -10.76 1.07
N SER A 195 6.56 -11.20 1.99
CA SER A 195 6.16 -12.06 3.12
C SER A 195 6.89 -11.60 4.38
N VAL A 196 6.18 -11.45 5.48
CA VAL A 196 6.74 -11.10 6.79
C VAL A 196 6.18 -12.00 7.87
N ASN A 197 7.02 -12.30 8.84
CA ASN A 197 6.63 -12.91 10.11
C ASN A 197 6.97 -11.88 11.18
N SER A 198 6.01 -11.57 12.02
CA SER A 198 6.13 -10.57 13.07
C SER A 198 5.71 -11.17 14.40
N GLU A 199 6.54 -10.93 15.40
CA GLU A 199 6.29 -11.34 16.77
C GLU A 199 5.85 -10.11 17.58
N ALA A 200 4.84 -10.30 18.42
CA ALA A 200 4.49 -9.35 19.45
C ALA A 200 4.50 -10.03 20.81
N ILE A 201 5.35 -9.52 21.69
CA ILE A 201 5.36 -9.87 23.11
C ILE A 201 4.82 -8.67 23.89
N LYS A 202 3.92 -8.94 24.83
CA LYS A 202 3.52 -7.99 25.86
C LYS A 202 3.65 -8.63 27.24
N ASN A 203 4.37 -7.95 28.12
CA ASN A 203 4.64 -8.35 29.49
C ASN A 203 3.75 -7.54 30.45
N ASP A 204 3.79 -7.90 31.72
CA ASP A 204 3.19 -7.16 32.85
C ASP A 204 1.66 -7.17 32.90
N TYR A 205 1.06 -8.25 32.41
CA TYR A 205 -0.30 -8.57 32.82
C TYR A 205 -0.23 -9.04 34.29
N LYS A 206 -1.04 -8.48 35.17
CA LYS A 206 -1.23 -9.03 36.53
C LYS A 206 -2.70 -9.23 36.80
N ILE A 207 -3.38 -9.76 35.79
CA ILE A 207 -4.83 -9.94 35.84
C ILE A 207 -5.09 -11.44 36.02
N GLY A 208 -5.76 -11.76 37.13
CA GLY A 208 -6.23 -13.11 37.42
C GLY A 208 -7.63 -13.29 36.86
N PHE A 209 -7.87 -14.39 36.17
CA PHE A 209 -9.18 -14.71 35.60
C PHE A 209 -9.72 -16.00 36.20
N GLY A 210 -10.99 -15.95 36.60
CA GLY A 210 -11.77 -17.14 36.92
C GLY A 210 -12.16 -17.84 35.63
N VAL A 211 -11.82 -19.12 35.48
CA VAL A 211 -12.33 -19.96 34.40
C VAL A 211 -13.24 -21.00 35.03
N ASP A 212 -14.49 -21.05 34.58
CA ASP A 212 -15.41 -22.10 35.01
C ASP A 212 -14.95 -23.42 34.41
N LEU A 213 -14.80 -24.47 35.24
CA LEU A 213 -14.25 -25.76 34.82
C LEU A 213 -15.24 -26.47 33.89
N GLY A 214 -15.10 -26.23 32.58
CA GLY A 214 -15.89 -26.76 31.48
C GLY A 214 -15.18 -26.55 30.14
N VAL A 215 -15.92 -26.54 29.01
CA VAL A 215 -15.34 -26.20 27.69
C VAL A 215 -14.96 -24.71 27.71
N PHE A 216 -13.67 -24.42 27.84
CA PHE A 216 -13.13 -23.06 27.77
C PHE A 216 -13.36 -22.47 26.38
N HIS A 217 -14.14 -21.39 26.31
CA HIS A 217 -14.37 -20.63 25.09
C HIS A 217 -13.76 -19.24 25.23
N ILE A 218 -12.95 -18.84 24.25
CA ILE A 218 -12.48 -17.46 24.16
C ILE A 218 -13.63 -16.63 23.61
N GLY A 219 -14.22 -15.82 24.49
CA GLY A 219 -15.30 -14.89 24.17
C GLY A 219 -14.86 -13.43 24.17
N PRO A 220 -15.76 -12.50 23.84
CA PRO A 220 -15.47 -11.06 23.77
C PRO A 220 -14.91 -10.48 25.07
N GLU A 221 -15.44 -10.89 26.22
CA GLU A 221 -14.94 -10.43 27.51
C GLU A 221 -13.49 -10.85 27.73
N PHE A 222 -13.19 -12.15 27.57
CA PHE A 222 -11.82 -12.66 27.68
C PHE A 222 -10.85 -11.91 26.76
N TYR A 223 -11.23 -11.69 25.50
CA TYR A 223 -10.43 -10.92 24.54
C TYR A 223 -10.11 -9.49 25.02
N ARG A 224 -11.08 -8.82 25.65
CA ARG A 224 -10.95 -7.45 26.12
C ARG A 224 -10.15 -7.34 27.41
N VAL A 225 -10.37 -8.23 28.37
CA VAL A 225 -9.81 -8.07 29.73
C VAL A 225 -8.41 -8.67 29.89
N THR A 226 -8.02 -9.65 29.07
CA THR A 226 -6.75 -10.39 29.20
C THR A 226 -5.54 -9.71 28.57
N GLY A 227 -5.73 -8.55 27.92
CA GLY A 227 -4.68 -7.91 27.13
C GLY A 227 -4.44 -8.55 25.75
N MET A 228 -5.25 -9.55 25.40
CA MET A 228 -5.25 -10.18 24.09
C MET A 228 -5.50 -9.17 22.97
N ALA A 229 -6.49 -8.28 23.14
CA ALA A 229 -6.75 -7.19 22.19
C ALA A 229 -5.51 -6.32 21.92
N GLU A 230 -4.78 -5.95 22.97
CA GLU A 230 -3.60 -5.09 22.87
C GLU A 230 -2.42 -5.83 22.25
N THR A 231 -2.28 -7.13 22.55
CA THR A 231 -1.26 -8.00 21.96
C THR A 231 -1.50 -8.17 20.46
N VAL A 232 -2.76 -8.38 20.06
CA VAL A 232 -3.19 -8.44 18.65
C VAL A 232 -2.91 -7.12 17.96
N LEU A 233 -3.34 -6.00 18.53
CA LEU A 233 -3.10 -4.68 17.96
C LEU A 233 -1.60 -4.41 17.77
N LYS A 234 -0.77 -4.80 18.75
CA LYS A 234 0.70 -4.69 18.64
C LYS A 234 1.26 -5.57 17.53
N ALA A 235 0.81 -6.82 17.41
CA ALA A 235 1.21 -7.74 16.34
C ALA A 235 0.82 -7.19 14.96
N LEU A 236 -0.40 -6.67 14.81
CA LEU A 236 -0.86 -6.04 13.59
C LEU A 236 0.00 -4.82 13.25
N LYS A 237 0.28 -3.93 14.21
CA LYS A 237 1.15 -2.76 14.00
C LYS A 237 2.56 -3.17 13.55
N ASN A 238 3.16 -4.16 14.21
CA ASN A 238 4.49 -4.65 13.86
C ASN A 238 4.48 -5.28 12.45
N GLY A 239 3.55 -6.21 12.20
CA GLY A 239 3.43 -6.90 10.92
C GLY A 239 3.16 -5.95 9.76
N THR A 240 2.27 -4.96 9.92
CA THR A 240 2.02 -3.93 8.91
C THR A 240 3.25 -3.07 8.67
N THR A 241 3.97 -2.66 9.71
CA THR A 241 5.22 -1.89 9.57
C THR A 241 6.29 -2.69 8.81
N ASP A 242 6.45 -3.97 9.14
CA ASP A 242 7.45 -4.83 8.47
C ASP A 242 7.06 -5.09 7.00
N LEU A 243 5.77 -5.30 6.73
CA LEU A 243 5.25 -5.45 5.38
C LEU A 243 5.47 -4.17 4.56
N ALA A 244 5.21 -3.00 5.14
CA ALA A 244 5.45 -1.69 4.53
C ALA A 244 6.92 -1.52 4.14
N LYS A 245 7.85 -1.80 5.06
CA LYS A 245 9.29 -1.74 4.77
C LYS A 245 9.67 -2.63 3.58
N LYS A 246 9.14 -3.85 3.51
CA LYS A 246 9.42 -4.75 2.37
C LYS A 246 8.80 -4.24 1.07
N LEU A 247 7.53 -3.87 1.07
CA LEU A 247 6.83 -3.46 -0.14
C LEU A 247 7.33 -2.11 -0.68
N LEU A 248 7.62 -1.14 0.19
CA LEU A 248 8.13 0.17 -0.21
C LEU A 248 9.61 0.11 -0.62
N GLY A 249 10.39 -0.79 -0.03
CA GLY A 249 11.80 -0.99 -0.37
C GLY A 249 12.05 -1.81 -1.65
N MET A 250 11.02 -2.28 -2.34
CA MET A 250 11.17 -3.11 -3.54
C MET A 250 11.38 -2.25 -4.81
N PRO A 251 12.55 -2.31 -5.47
CA PRO A 251 12.84 -1.49 -6.65
C PRO A 251 11.99 -1.86 -7.88
N ARG A 252 11.39 -3.06 -7.91
CA ARG A 252 10.50 -3.50 -9.00
C ARG A 252 9.01 -3.22 -8.75
N GLN A 253 8.68 -2.62 -7.62
CA GLN A 253 7.31 -2.33 -7.22
C GLN A 253 7.18 -0.83 -7.01
N GLU A 254 7.44 -0.06 -8.07
CA GLU A 254 7.28 1.39 -8.04
C GLU A 254 5.82 1.76 -7.71
N TRP A 255 5.65 2.92 -7.06
CA TRP A 255 4.32 3.44 -6.84
C TRP A 255 3.64 3.74 -8.19
N SER A 256 2.38 3.33 -8.31
CA SER A 256 1.62 3.49 -9.54
C SER A 256 0.15 3.79 -9.28
N THR A 257 -0.44 4.52 -10.22
CA THR A 257 -1.88 4.81 -10.28
C THR A 257 -2.37 4.85 -11.73
N ARG A 258 -3.59 5.35 -11.95
CA ARG A 258 -4.27 5.33 -13.25
C ARG A 258 -4.88 6.67 -13.63
N ILE A 259 -4.90 6.97 -14.93
CA ILE A 259 -5.65 8.10 -15.49
C ILE A 259 -7.16 7.81 -15.43
N ILE A 260 -7.94 8.74 -14.89
CA ILE A 260 -9.41 8.68 -14.82
C ILE A 260 -10.04 9.45 -15.99
N TYR A 261 -9.41 10.54 -16.38
CA TYR A 261 -9.91 11.43 -17.42
C TYR A 261 -8.73 12.15 -18.09
N SER A 262 -8.82 12.40 -19.39
CA SER A 262 -7.84 13.18 -20.15
C SER A 262 -8.58 14.07 -21.14
N ARG A 263 -8.25 15.37 -21.15
CA ARG A 263 -8.84 16.37 -22.04
C ARG A 263 -8.01 17.65 -22.08
N ASP A 264 -7.92 18.27 -23.25
CA ASP A 264 -7.37 19.63 -23.45
C ASP A 264 -5.98 19.85 -22.81
N ASN A 265 -5.08 18.86 -22.93
CA ASN A 265 -3.73 18.82 -22.32
C ASN A 265 -3.70 18.72 -20.79
N TYR A 266 -4.82 18.36 -20.17
CA TYR A 266 -4.92 18.06 -18.75
C TYR A 266 -5.39 16.63 -18.55
N VAL A 267 -5.05 16.09 -17.39
CA VAL A 267 -5.49 14.77 -16.95
C VAL A 267 -5.96 14.83 -15.50
N ALA A 268 -6.92 13.98 -15.17
CA ALA A 268 -7.24 13.62 -13.81
C ALA A 268 -6.66 12.24 -13.50
N ILE A 269 -5.91 12.13 -12.42
CA ILE A 269 -5.36 10.87 -11.95
C ILE A 269 -6.08 10.40 -10.70
N LEU A 270 -6.07 9.08 -10.51
CA LEU A 270 -6.56 8.47 -9.30
C LEU A 270 -5.56 8.66 -8.15
N GLY A 271 -6.03 9.14 -7.00
CA GLY A 271 -5.18 9.50 -5.89
C GLY A 271 -4.74 10.96 -5.88
N GLY A 272 -4.59 11.52 -4.68
CA GLY A 272 -4.10 12.86 -4.44
C GLY A 272 -3.43 13.01 -3.08
N ALA A 273 -3.84 13.98 -2.28
CA ALA A 273 -3.18 14.32 -1.02
C ALA A 273 -3.21 13.19 0.02
N GLU A 274 -4.22 12.31 -0.01
CA GLU A 274 -4.26 11.10 0.82
C GLU A 274 -3.11 10.14 0.48
N LEU A 275 -2.71 10.16 -0.80
CA LEU A 275 -1.54 9.57 -1.46
C LEU A 275 -0.19 10.04 -0.88
N GLY A 276 -0.20 11.27 -0.35
CA GLY A 276 1.00 12.08 -0.16
C GLY A 276 1.42 12.85 -1.41
N LEU A 277 0.60 12.91 -2.48
CA LEU A 277 0.87 13.76 -3.66
C LEU A 277 0.74 15.24 -3.28
N LYS A 278 1.56 16.07 -3.91
CA LYS A 278 1.59 17.52 -3.73
C LYS A 278 1.57 18.22 -5.09
N LYS A 279 1.08 19.46 -5.11
CA LYS A 279 1.21 20.36 -6.27
C LYS A 279 2.69 20.48 -6.66
N GLY A 280 2.99 20.38 -7.96
CA GLY A 280 4.34 20.40 -8.53
C GLY A 280 5.01 19.04 -8.64
N ASP A 281 4.41 17.96 -8.09
CA ASP A 281 4.92 16.60 -8.34
C ASP A 281 4.81 16.26 -9.82
N LYS A 282 5.86 15.64 -10.36
CA LYS A 282 5.90 15.19 -11.76
C LYS A 282 5.74 13.68 -11.83
N LEU A 283 4.90 13.23 -12.77
CA LEU A 283 4.58 11.83 -12.98
C LEU A 283 4.78 11.46 -14.44
N LYS A 284 5.16 10.20 -14.69
CA LYS A 284 5.22 9.59 -16.02
C LYS A 284 3.91 8.89 -16.33
N VAL A 285 3.43 9.02 -17.55
CA VAL A 285 2.22 8.33 -18.03
C VAL A 285 2.57 7.43 -19.21
N PHE A 286 2.05 6.21 -19.18
CA PHE A 286 2.23 5.19 -20.20
C PHE A 286 0.87 4.61 -20.62
N ASN A 287 0.58 4.62 -21.92
CA ASN A 287 -0.51 3.81 -22.44
C ASN A 287 -0.06 2.34 -22.41
N GLU A 288 -0.94 1.47 -21.91
CA GLU A 288 -0.69 0.03 -21.85
C GLU A 288 -1.73 -0.70 -22.70
N VAL A 289 -1.30 -1.80 -23.32
CA VAL A 289 -2.18 -2.80 -23.91
C VAL A 289 -2.11 -4.05 -23.05
N HIS A 290 -3.27 -4.61 -22.74
CA HIS A 290 -3.41 -5.73 -21.84
C HIS A 290 -3.87 -6.98 -22.58
N THR A 291 -3.30 -8.12 -22.22
CA THR A 291 -3.73 -9.43 -22.71
C THR A 291 -4.42 -10.17 -21.58
N TRP A 292 -5.61 -10.67 -21.84
CA TRP A 292 -6.44 -11.38 -20.87
C TRP A 292 -6.70 -12.82 -21.30
N ILE A 293 -6.75 -13.73 -20.32
CA ILE A 293 -7.37 -15.06 -20.48
C ILE A 293 -8.81 -14.93 -20.00
N GLY A 294 -9.77 -15.11 -20.91
CA GLY A 294 -11.19 -14.87 -20.66
C GLY A 294 -11.61 -13.42 -20.95
N GLU A 295 -12.85 -13.06 -20.59
CA GLU A 295 -13.33 -11.68 -20.72
C GLU A 295 -12.61 -10.77 -19.73
N PRO A 296 -12.21 -9.54 -20.11
CA PRO A 296 -11.68 -8.58 -19.17
C PRO A 296 -12.60 -8.43 -17.96
N CYS A 297 -12.03 -8.60 -16.76
CA CYS A 297 -12.75 -8.47 -15.51
C CYS A 297 -13.86 -9.50 -15.25
N GLY A 298 -13.87 -10.63 -15.95
CA GLY A 298 -14.69 -11.78 -15.53
C GLY A 298 -14.20 -12.38 -14.21
N GLU A 299 -15.09 -13.05 -13.48
CA GLU A 299 -14.75 -13.72 -12.20
C GLU A 299 -13.64 -14.77 -12.36
N SER A 300 -13.56 -15.41 -13.53
CA SER A 300 -12.53 -16.39 -13.91
C SER A 300 -11.44 -15.80 -14.81
N SER A 301 -11.39 -14.47 -14.97
CA SER A 301 -10.42 -13.83 -15.87
C SER A 301 -9.06 -13.66 -15.22
N VAL A 302 -8.00 -13.88 -16.00
CA VAL A 302 -6.62 -13.70 -15.57
C VAL A 302 -5.94 -12.70 -16.50
N LEU A 303 -5.30 -11.68 -15.93
CA LEU A 303 -4.43 -10.80 -16.71
C LEU A 303 -3.17 -11.59 -17.09
N ALA A 304 -3.04 -11.93 -18.36
CA ALA A 304 -1.95 -12.74 -18.89
C ALA A 304 -0.68 -11.91 -19.15
N GLY A 305 -0.84 -10.61 -19.42
CA GLY A 305 0.28 -9.71 -19.64
C GLY A 305 -0.16 -8.27 -19.85
N SER A 306 0.76 -7.34 -19.62
CA SER A 306 0.61 -5.91 -19.95
C SER A 306 1.87 -5.46 -20.66
N MET A 307 1.70 -4.69 -21.73
CA MET A 307 2.81 -4.12 -22.47
C MET A 307 2.58 -2.62 -22.63
N ILE A 308 3.59 -1.83 -22.30
CA ILE A 308 3.60 -0.41 -22.64
C ILE A 308 3.60 -0.32 -24.18
N VAL A 309 2.68 0.46 -24.74
CA VAL A 309 2.60 0.67 -26.19
C VAL A 309 3.91 1.32 -26.64
N SER A 310 4.75 0.54 -27.30
CA SER A 310 6.15 0.85 -27.64
C SER A 310 6.31 1.99 -28.63
N ASP A 311 5.23 2.37 -29.30
CA ASP A 311 5.19 3.41 -30.33
C ASP A 311 5.52 4.79 -29.72
N VAL A 312 5.30 4.90 -28.40
CA VAL A 312 5.57 6.03 -27.54
C VAL A 312 7.05 5.97 -27.08
N LYS A 313 7.99 6.45 -27.89
CA LYS A 313 9.45 6.45 -27.57
C LYS A 313 9.80 7.06 -26.20
N GLU A 314 8.96 7.93 -25.67
CA GLU A 314 9.13 8.58 -24.36
C GLU A 314 7.78 8.76 -23.64
N PRO A 315 7.68 8.53 -22.32
CA PRO A 315 6.45 8.75 -21.57
C PRO A 315 5.96 10.20 -21.63
N TRP A 316 4.64 10.41 -21.47
CA TRP A 316 4.16 11.75 -21.12
C TRP A 316 4.58 12.09 -19.70
N ILE A 317 4.98 13.33 -19.50
CA ILE A 317 5.27 13.93 -18.21
C ILE A 317 4.11 14.85 -17.85
N ILE A 318 3.48 14.58 -16.72
CA ILE A 318 2.42 15.42 -16.16
C ILE A 318 2.90 16.06 -14.87
N GLU A 319 2.43 17.27 -14.57
CA GLU A 319 2.71 17.98 -13.33
C GLU A 319 1.40 18.21 -12.57
N ILE A 320 1.35 17.86 -11.28
CA ILE A 320 0.17 18.06 -10.44
C ILE A 320 -0.07 19.56 -10.23
N GLU A 321 -1.22 20.07 -10.65
CA GLU A 321 -1.63 21.45 -10.39
C GLU A 321 -2.47 21.57 -9.13
N ASP A 322 -3.30 20.56 -8.86
CA ASP A 322 -4.16 20.46 -7.68
C ASP A 322 -4.18 19.01 -7.17
N ALA A 323 -3.64 18.80 -5.97
CA ALA A 323 -3.68 17.54 -5.26
C ALA A 323 -4.94 17.49 -4.39
N GLY A 324 -6.07 17.14 -5.02
CA GLY A 324 -7.33 16.90 -4.30
C GLY A 324 -7.25 15.70 -3.35
N ASN A 325 -8.29 15.43 -2.56
CA ASN A 325 -8.21 14.39 -1.52
C ASN A 325 -8.24 12.94 -2.04
N LEU A 326 -8.89 12.65 -3.18
CA LEU A 326 -8.98 11.28 -3.74
C LEU A 326 -8.52 11.17 -5.20
N MET A 327 -8.22 12.32 -5.80
CA MET A 327 -7.82 12.50 -7.19
C MET A 327 -6.96 13.75 -7.29
N SER A 328 -6.15 13.83 -8.35
CA SER A 328 -5.39 15.03 -8.65
C SER A 328 -5.65 15.50 -10.08
N HIS A 329 -5.65 16.82 -10.26
CA HIS A 329 -5.63 17.48 -11.55
C HIS A 329 -4.18 17.77 -11.94
N ALA A 330 -3.80 17.41 -13.16
CA ALA A 330 -2.45 17.55 -13.64
C ALA A 330 -2.41 18.06 -15.08
N LYS A 331 -1.38 18.85 -15.39
CA LYS A 331 -1.12 19.39 -16.72
C LYS A 331 -0.08 18.53 -17.44
N VAL A 332 -0.30 18.26 -18.72
CA VAL A 332 0.69 17.58 -19.58
C VAL A 332 1.77 18.59 -20.00
N LEU A 333 3.03 18.26 -19.74
CA LEU A 333 4.18 19.14 -20.03
C LEU A 333 4.76 18.93 -21.43
N ASN A 334 4.79 17.68 -21.91
CA ASN A 334 5.29 17.31 -23.24
C ASN A 334 4.14 16.82 -24.12
N ILE A 335 3.33 17.75 -24.61
CA ILE A 335 2.19 17.46 -25.48
C ILE A 335 2.71 16.80 -26.77
N LYS A 336 1.99 15.77 -27.22
CA LYS A 336 2.24 15.08 -28.48
C LYS A 336 1.02 15.27 -29.37
N GLU A 337 1.20 15.85 -30.55
CA GLU A 337 0.09 16.26 -31.40
C GLU A 337 -0.70 15.08 -32.00
N ASP A 338 -0.01 13.97 -32.27
CA ASP A 338 -0.59 12.79 -32.93
C ASP A 338 -0.98 11.66 -31.96
N GLU A 339 -0.81 11.85 -30.65
CA GLU A 339 -1.05 10.81 -29.66
C GLU A 339 -1.92 11.32 -28.50
N SER A 340 -2.84 10.48 -28.02
CA SER A 340 -3.69 10.79 -26.86
C SER A 340 -3.38 9.89 -25.66
N ILE A 341 -3.46 10.46 -24.46
CA ILE A 341 -3.41 9.70 -23.21
C ILE A 341 -4.74 8.97 -23.03
N SER A 342 -4.70 7.64 -22.95
CA SER A 342 -5.89 6.82 -22.77
C SER A 342 -6.38 6.83 -21.32
N THR A 343 -7.69 6.74 -21.13
CA THR A 343 -8.25 6.50 -19.79
C THR A 343 -7.85 5.10 -19.32
N GLY A 344 -7.35 4.98 -18.08
CA GLY A 344 -6.74 3.75 -17.56
C GLY A 344 -5.24 3.63 -17.81
N ALA A 345 -4.60 4.60 -18.49
CA ALA A 345 -3.15 4.63 -18.66
C ALA A 345 -2.42 4.57 -17.30
N LEU A 346 -1.27 3.89 -17.30
CA LEU A 346 -0.42 3.72 -16.13
C LEU A 346 0.26 5.05 -15.78
N VAL A 347 0.23 5.42 -14.51
CA VAL A 347 0.92 6.60 -14.00
C VAL A 347 1.94 6.16 -12.96
N GLN A 348 3.18 6.64 -13.06
CA GLN A 348 4.26 6.36 -12.12
C GLN A 348 4.90 7.66 -11.65
N LEU A 349 5.46 7.64 -10.44
CA LEU A 349 6.20 8.80 -9.92
C LEU A 349 7.45 9.05 -10.78
N HIS A 350 7.63 10.30 -11.23
CA HIS A 350 8.87 10.70 -11.89
C HIS A 350 9.79 11.46 -10.95
N GLN A 351 9.24 12.49 -10.29
CA GLN A 351 9.99 13.39 -9.44
C GLN A 351 9.04 14.06 -8.45
N PHE A 352 9.44 14.10 -7.18
CA PHE A 352 8.76 14.91 -6.19
C PHE A 352 9.11 16.39 -6.35
N VAL A 353 8.14 17.27 -6.11
CA VAL A 353 8.42 18.69 -5.90
C VAL A 353 9.39 18.86 -4.73
N ALA A 354 10.40 19.71 -4.91
CA ALA A 354 11.32 20.06 -3.84
C ALA A 354 10.56 20.78 -2.71
N GLU A 355 10.79 20.37 -1.47
CA GLU A 355 10.22 21.10 -0.34
C GLU A 355 10.95 22.44 -0.21
N THR A 356 10.21 23.55 -0.31
CA THR A 356 10.77 24.86 0.04
C THR A 356 11.11 24.83 1.52
N PRO A 357 12.37 25.07 1.95
CA PRO A 357 12.69 25.08 3.36
C PRO A 357 11.81 26.10 4.05
N SER A 358 10.99 25.70 5.03
CA SER A 358 10.19 26.67 5.77
C SER A 358 11.16 27.62 6.47
N GLU A 359 11.05 28.92 6.23
CA GLU A 359 11.74 29.94 7.03
C GLU A 359 11.38 29.66 8.49
N LYS A 360 12.35 29.14 9.25
CA LYS A 360 12.21 29.09 10.70
C LYS A 360 11.98 30.54 11.15
N PRO A 361 10.92 30.82 11.94
CA PRO A 361 10.77 32.15 12.49
C PRO A 361 12.02 32.45 13.32
N VAL A 362 12.72 33.51 12.94
CA VAL A 362 13.82 34.06 13.73
C VAL A 362 13.20 34.57 15.02
N THR A 363 13.22 33.75 16.06
CA THR A 363 13.00 34.20 17.43
C THR A 363 14.15 35.15 17.77
N LYS A 364 13.82 36.44 17.85
CA LYS A 364 14.68 37.45 18.48
C LYS A 364 14.73 37.27 19.98
#